data_AF-W9CKL8-F1
#
_entry.id   AF-W9CKL8-F1
#
_cell.length_a   1.000
_cell.length_b   1.000
_cell.length_c   1.000
_cell.angle_alpha   90.00
_cell.angle_beta   90.00
_cell.angle_gamma   90.00
#
_symmetry.space_group_name_H-M   'P 1'
#
loop_
_entity.id
_entity.type
_entity.pdbx_description
1 polymer ?
#
loop_
_entity_poly.entity_id
_entity_poly.type
_entity_poly.pdbx_seq_one_letter_code
_entity_poly.pdbx_strand_id
1 'polypeptide(L)' 'MTQGRPHNPLYSQTLFQYLPSPAVTRDPTKSFAQALSKLGAQVVSADYRAPGSIKAALSGAHAVFAIINFWAILT' A
#
# COMPACT_ATOMS: atom_id res chain seq x y z
N MET A 1 -31.32 -7.51 4.95
CA MET A 1 -30.73 -8.45 5.94
C MET A 1 -29.51 -9.09 5.30
N THR A 2 -28.35 -8.43 5.38
CA THR A 2 -27.10 -8.98 4.84
C THR A 2 -26.50 -9.86 5.94
N GLN A 3 -26.52 -11.17 5.76
CA GLN A 3 -25.84 -12.14 6.63
C GLN A 3 -24.40 -11.65 6.86
N GLY A 4 -24.09 -11.23 8.09
CA GLY A 4 -22.76 -10.77 8.46
C GLY A 4 -21.79 -11.93 8.30
N ARG A 5 -20.82 -11.78 7.38
CA ARG A 5 -19.82 -12.82 7.13
C ARG A 5 -19.18 -13.21 8.47
N PRO A 6 -19.11 -14.50 8.82
CA PRO A 6 -18.51 -14.93 10.07
C PRO A 6 -17.06 -14.45 10.12
N HIS A 7 -16.72 -13.67 11.15
CA HIS A 7 -15.37 -13.19 11.38
C HIS A 7 -14.51 -14.35 11.92
N ASN A 8 -14.08 -15.23 11.03
CA ASN A 8 -13.12 -16.27 11.35
C ASN A 8 -11.70 -15.73 11.12
N PRO A 9 -10.88 -15.58 12.19
CA PRO A 9 -9.58 -14.92 12.12
C PRO A 9 -8.58 -15.65 11.20
N LEU A 10 -8.78 -16.94 10.93
CA LEU A 10 -7.95 -17.69 9.99
C LEU A 10 -8.13 -17.18 8.55
N TYR A 11 -9.35 -16.84 8.13
CA TYR A 11 -9.57 -16.29 6.79
C TYR A 11 -8.85 -14.95 6.60
N SER A 12 -8.88 -14.07 7.61
CA SER A 12 -8.21 -12.77 7.54
C SER A 12 -6.67 -12.89 7.51
N GLN A 13 -6.09 -13.81 8.29
CA GLN A 13 -4.64 -14.06 8.25
C GLN A 13 -4.20 -14.66 6.92
N THR A 14 -4.92 -15.67 6.42
CA THR A 14 -4.60 -16.29 5.13
C THR A 14 -4.76 -15.28 3.99
N LEU A 15 -5.85 -14.50 3.96
CA LEU A 15 -6.03 -13.43 2.97
C LEU A 15 -4.90 -12.40 3.01
N PHE A 16 -4.47 -11.96 4.19
CA PHE A 16 -3.35 -11.03 4.33
C PHE A 16 -2.06 -11.58 3.72
N GLN A 17 -1.84 -12.90 3.84
CA GLN A 17 -0.65 -13.57 3.32
C GLN A 17 -0.63 -13.69 1.79
N TYR A 18 -1.80 -13.67 1.15
CA TYR A 18 -1.95 -13.78 -0.32
C TYR A 18 -2.31 -12.46 -1.01
N LEU A 19 -2.68 -11.42 -0.25
CA LEU A 19 -2.93 -10.09 -0.83
C LEU A 19 -1.59 -9.40 -1.11
N PRO A 20 -1.42 -8.83 -2.32
CA PRO A 20 -0.22 -8.07 -2.62
C PRO A 20 -0.14 -6.84 -1.72
N SER A 21 1.01 -6.64 -1.10
CA SER A 21 1.25 -5.48 -0.25
C SER A 21 1.44 -4.23 -1.13
N PRO A 22 0.70 -3.13 -0.87
CA PRO A 22 0.84 -1.91 -1.65
C PRO A 22 2.22 -1.27 -1.39
N ALA A 23 2.99 -1.08 -2.47
CA ALA A 23 4.24 -0.35 -2.48
C ALA A 23 3.99 1.05 -3.07
N VAL A 24 4.10 2.08 -2.22
CA VAL A 24 3.76 3.44 -2.60
C VAL A 24 4.97 4.18 -3.17
N THR A 25 4.80 4.82 -4.32
CA THR A 25 5.80 5.69 -4.96
C THR A 25 5.12 6.89 -5.60
N ARG A 26 5.82 8.01 -5.80
CA ARG A 26 5.28 9.11 -6.62
C ARG A 26 5.25 8.72 -8.11
N ASP A 27 6.22 7.92 -8.52
CA ASP A 27 6.44 7.54 -9.91
C ASP A 27 6.58 6.02 -10.04
N PRO A 28 5.54 5.32 -10.51
CA PRO A 28 5.57 3.88 -10.72
C PRO A 28 6.39 3.44 -11.93
N THR A 29 6.79 4.38 -12.80
CA THR A 29 7.53 4.06 -14.04
C THR A 29 9.02 3.84 -13.79
N LYS A 30 9.56 4.25 -12.63
CA LYS A 30 10.98 4.10 -12.30
C LYS A 30 11.41 2.65 -12.18
N SER A 31 12.67 2.37 -12.51
CA SER A 31 13.25 1.03 -12.51
C SER A 31 13.08 0.27 -11.19
N PHE A 32 13.30 0.93 -10.05
CA PHE A 32 13.07 0.33 -8.72
C PHE A 32 11.61 -0.04 -8.46
N ALA A 33 10.67 0.81 -8.88
CA ALA A 33 9.24 0.53 -8.75
C ALA A 33 8.86 -0.69 -9.60
N GLN A 34 9.31 -0.73 -10.86
CA GLN A 34 9.09 -1.89 -11.73
C GLN A 34 9.74 -3.17 -11.18
N ALA A 35 10.90 -3.07 -10.54
CA ALA A 35 11.56 -4.21 -9.89
C ALA A 35 10.73 -4.77 -8.74
N LEU A 36 10.17 -3.92 -7.88
CA LEU A 36 9.25 -4.33 -6.80
C LEU A 36 7.99 -4.99 -7.36
N SER A 37 7.43 -4.43 -8.44
CA SER A 37 6.26 -5.02 -9.11
C SER A 37 6.54 -6.44 -9.61
N LYS A 38 7.73 -6.68 -10.20
CA LYS A 38 8.16 -8.02 -10.64
C LYS A 38 8.31 -9.02 -9.48
N LEU A 39 8.50 -8.55 -8.25
CA LEU A 39 8.53 -9.37 -7.04
C LEU A 39 7.13 -9.61 -6.42
N GLY A 40 6.07 -9.12 -7.05
CA GLY A 40 4.69 -9.29 -6.60
C GLY A 40 4.12 -8.14 -5.78
N ALA A 41 4.86 -7.03 -5.61
CA ALA A 41 4.33 -5.84 -4.94
C ALA A 41 3.29 -5.14 -5.82
N GLN A 42 2.18 -4.70 -5.20
CA GLN A 42 1.23 -3.83 -5.88
C GLN A 42 1.76 -2.39 -5.83
N VAL A 43 2.40 -1.93 -6.89
CA VAL A 43 2.92 -0.57 -6.94
C VAL A 43 1.80 0.43 -7.18
N VAL A 44 1.64 1.40 -6.28
CA VAL A 44 0.59 2.42 -6.33
C VAL A 44 1.21 3.82 -6.33
N SER A 45 0.67 4.72 -7.15
CA SER A 45 1.11 6.12 -7.16
C SER A 45 0.45 6.91 -6.01
N ALA A 46 1.25 7.59 -5.19
CA ALA A 46 0.78 8.61 -4.26
C ALA A 46 1.90 9.59 -3.89
N ASP A 47 1.50 10.79 -3.47
CA ASP A 47 2.41 11.87 -3.07
C ASP A 47 2.03 12.41 -1.69
N TYR A 48 3.02 12.51 -0.79
CA TYR A 48 2.83 13.07 0.54
C TYR A 48 2.42 14.56 0.49
N ARG A 49 2.74 15.27 -0.61
CA ARG A 49 2.29 16.64 -0.88
C ARG A 49 0.81 16.71 -1.24
N ALA A 50 0.19 15.59 -1.57
CA ALA A 50 -1.23 15.45 -1.85
C ALA A 50 -1.85 14.44 -0.86
N PRO A 51 -2.18 14.84 0.38
CA PRO A 51 -2.63 13.94 1.44
C PRO A 51 -3.81 13.03 1.06
N GLY A 52 -4.69 13.49 0.17
CA GLY A 52 -5.79 12.68 -0.36
C GLY A 52 -5.31 11.44 -1.14
N SER A 53 -4.19 11.54 -1.87
CA SER A 53 -3.59 10.42 -2.59
C SER A 53 -3.02 9.37 -1.63
N ILE A 54 -2.40 9.79 -0.53
CA ILE A 54 -1.93 8.89 0.52
C ILE A 54 -3.10 8.17 1.19
N LYS A 55 -4.18 8.90 1.51
CA LYS A 55 -5.38 8.29 2.10
C LYS A 55 -5.99 7.23 1.18
N ALA A 56 -6.04 7.50 -0.12
CA ALA A 56 -6.51 6.53 -1.11
C ALA A 56 -5.59 5.31 -1.21
N ALA A 57 -4.27 5.52 -1.25
CA ALA A 57 -3.28 4.44 -1.36
C ALA A 57 -3.21 3.53 -0.13
N LEU A 58 -3.56 4.05 1.05
CA LEU A 58 -3.57 3.30 2.32
C LEU A 58 -4.94 2.70 2.66
N SER A 59 -5.95 2.86 1.79
CA SER A 59 -7.29 2.36 2.05
C SER A 59 -7.30 0.83 2.20
N GLY A 60 -7.76 0.35 3.35
CA GLY A 60 -7.80 -1.08 3.67
C GLY A 60 -6.49 -1.66 4.20
N ALA A 61 -5.42 -0.87 4.30
CA ALA A 61 -4.18 -1.30 4.94
C ALA A 61 -4.38 -1.49 6.45
N HIS A 62 -3.96 -2.64 6.98
CA HIS A 62 -4.02 -2.93 8.42
C HIS A 62 -2.87 -2.26 9.20
N ALA A 63 -1.71 -2.16 8.57
CA ALA A 63 -0.52 -1.54 9.11
C ALA A 63 0.28 -0.86 7.99
N VAL A 64 1.12 0.12 8.34
CA VAL A 64 1.94 0.88 7.39
C VAL A 64 3.38 0.92 7.90
N PHE A 65 4.32 0.57 7.03
CA PHE A 65 5.74 0.86 7.21
C PHE A 65 6.08 2.14 6.44
N ALA A 66 6.32 3.24 7.15
CA ALA A 66 6.58 4.55 6.56
C ALA A 66 7.92 5.12 7.04
N ILE A 67 8.79 5.46 6.09
CA ILE A 67 10.03 6.19 6.34
C ILE A 67 9.98 7.47 5.51
N ILE A 68 10.18 8.61 6.15
CA ILE A 68 10.29 9.90 5.46
C ILE A 68 11.75 10.33 5.40
N ASN A 69 12.16 10.91 4.26
CA ASN A 69 13.41 11.64 4.19
C ASN A 69 13.14 13.10 4.59
N PHE A 70 13.67 13.52 5.74
CA PHE A 70 13.51 14.89 6.26
C PHE A 70 13.94 15.96 5.24
N TRP A 71 14.98 15.68 4.45
CA TRP A 71 15.53 16.62 3.47
C TRP A 71 14.65 16.76 2.20
N ALA A 72 13.70 15.86 1.98
CA ALA A 72 12.84 15.89 0.79
C ALA A 72 11.85 17.07 0.78
N ILE A 73 11.73 17.82 1.88
CA ILE A 73 10.88 19.01 1.96
C ILE A 73 11.44 20.20 1.16
N LEU A 74 12.75 20.21 0.84
CA LEU A 74 13.45 21.34 0.23
C LEU A 74 13.57 21.28 -1.31
N THR A 75 13.00 20.26 -1.96
CA THR A 75 13.13 20.00 -3.42
C THR A 75 11.79 19.62 -4.04
#